data_AF-A0A9W5LK51-F1
#
_entry.id   AF-A0A9W5LK51-F1
#
_cell.length_a   1.000
_cell.length_b   1.000
_cell.length_c   1.000
_cell.angle_alpha   90.00
_cell.angle_beta   90.00
_cell.angle_gamma   90.00
#
_symmetry.space_group_name_H-M   'P 1'
#
loop_
_entity.id
_entity.type
_entity.pdbx_description
1 polymer ?
#
loop_
_entity_poly.entity_id
_entity_poly.type
_entity_poly.pdbx_seq_one_letter_code
_entity_poly.pdbx_strand_id
1 'polypeptide(L)' 'MRLYGKNPTLPELKRKTGKSEQEIREATKSLIRKGALSWDKEKKIWII' A
#
# COMPACT_ATOMS: atom_id res chain seq x y z
N MET A 1 1.02 10.24 15.43
CA MET A 1 2.03 9.66 14.51
C MET A 1 1.37 9.34 13.17
N ARG A 2 1.54 10.18 12.12
CA ARG A 2 1.20 9.79 10.74
C ARG A 2 2.38 8.98 10.19
N LEU A 3 2.39 7.67 10.43
CA LEU A 3 3.50 6.80 10.00
C LEU A 3 3.67 6.72 8.48
N TYR A 4 2.65 7.17 7.72
CA TYR A 4 2.66 7.19 6.26
C TYR A 4 2.01 8.48 5.75
N GLY A 5 2.59 9.64 6.09
CA GLY A 5 2.16 10.93 5.53
C GLY A 5 2.42 11.07 4.01
N LYS A 6 3.16 10.13 3.41
CA LYS A 6 3.42 10.03 1.98
C LYS A 6 3.03 8.65 1.48
N ASN A 7 2.47 8.62 0.26
CA ASN A 7 2.18 7.38 -0.45
C ASN A 7 3.50 6.63 -0.69
N PRO A 8 3.72 5.46 -0.07
CA PRO A 8 4.99 4.75 -0.19
C PRO A 8 5.19 4.29 -1.64
N THR A 9 6.36 4.57 -2.18
CA THR A 9 6.73 4.12 -3.53
C THR A 9 7.03 2.62 -3.56
N LEU A 10 6.96 1.98 -4.72
CA LEU A 10 7.31 0.56 -4.88
C LEU A 10 8.69 0.20 -4.28
N PRO A 11 9.76 0.99 -4.48
CA PRO A 11 11.06 0.74 -3.84
C PRO A 11 11.02 0.79 -2.31
N GLU A 12 10.24 1.70 -1.73
CA GLU A 12 10.07 1.79 -0.27
C GLU A 12 9.29 0.59 0.27
N LEU A 13 8.26 0.14 -0.45
CA LEU A 13 7.51 -1.06 -0.10
C LEU A 13 8.43 -2.29 -0.18
N LYS A 14 9.25 -2.41 -1.22
CA LYS A 14 10.27 -3.48 -1.33
C LYS A 14 11.24 -3.42 -0.15
N ARG A 15 11.78 -2.24 0.20
CA ARG A 15 12.69 -2.08 1.34
C ARG A 15 12.05 -2.43 2.69
N LYS A 16 10.79 -2.05 2.91
CA LYS A 16 10.09 -2.29 4.19
C LYS A 16 9.59 -3.72 4.34
N THR A 17 9.21 -4.36 3.24
CA THR A 17 8.61 -5.70 3.26
C THR A 17 9.60 -6.81 2.92
N GLY A 18 10.73 -6.47 2.28
CA GLY A 18 11.66 -7.43 1.70
C GLY A 18 11.08 -8.23 0.52
N LYS A 19 9.87 -7.87 0.05
CA LYS A 19 9.13 -8.62 -0.96
C LYS A 19 9.37 -8.12 -2.37
N SER A 20 9.12 -9.00 -3.33
CA SER A 20 9.17 -8.65 -4.74
C SER A 20 7.99 -7.76 -5.14
N GLU A 21 8.13 -7.05 -6.26
CA GLU A 21 7.07 -6.17 -6.78
C GLU A 21 5.75 -6.90 -6.99
N GLN A 22 5.84 -8.12 -7.52
CA GLN A 22 4.69 -8.96 -7.81
C GLN A 22 3.94 -9.33 -6.53
N GLU A 23 4.65 -9.75 -5.48
CA GLU A 23 4.04 -10.05 -4.18
C GLU A 23 3.39 -8.83 -3.54
N ILE A 24 4.03 -7.65 -3.64
CA ILE A 24 3.46 -6.39 -3.13
C ILE A 24 2.15 -6.08 -3.87
N ARG A 25 2.12 -6.28 -5.20
CA ARG A 25 0.93 -6.04 -6.01
C ARG A 25 -0.19 -7.02 -5.68
N GLU A 26 0.12 -8.30 -5.51
CA GLU A 26 -0.85 -9.32 -5.11
C GLU A 26 -1.39 -9.09 -3.70
N ALA A 27 -0.52 -8.76 -2.74
CA ALA A 27 -0.92 -8.41 -1.39
C ALA A 27 -1.84 -7.18 -1.39
N THR A 28 -1.48 -6.13 -2.14
CA THR A 28 -2.30 -4.92 -2.29
C THR A 28 -3.68 -5.26 -2.86
N LYS A 29 -3.75 -6.05 -3.94
CA LYS A 29 -5.02 -6.52 -4.50
C LYS A 29 -5.85 -7.31 -3.50
N SER A 30 -5.21 -8.20 -2.74
CA SER A 30 -5.88 -9.01 -1.71
C SER A 30 -6.45 -8.14 -0.58
N LEU A 31 -5.70 -7.13 -0.13
CA LEU A 31 -6.14 -6.18 0.89
C LEU A 31 -7.33 -5.33 0.42
N ILE A 32 -7.30 -4.87 -0.83
CA ILE A 32 -8.43 -4.16 -1.45
C ILE A 32 -9.66 -5.07 -1.53
N ARG A 33 -9.48 -6.32 -1.99
CA ARG A 33 -10.58 -7.29 -2.09
C ARG A 33 -11.18 -7.62 -0.72
N LYS A 34 -10.38 -7.61 0.34
CA LYS A 34 -10.82 -7.82 1.72
C LYS A 34 -11.46 -6.58 2.36
N GLY A 35 -11.44 -5.42 1.69
CA GLY A 35 -11.92 -4.16 2.25
C GLY A 35 -11.02 -3.57 3.34
N ALA A 36 -9.86 -4.19 3.61
CA ALA A 36 -8.88 -3.77 4.61
C ALA A 36 -7.95 -2.66 4.09
N LEU A 37 -8.03 -2.33 2.80
CA LEU A 37 -7.26 -1.26 2.19
C LEU A 37 -8.11 -0.61 1.11
N SER A 38 -8.36 0.68 1.24
CA SER A 38 -9.15 1.47 0.31
C SER A 38 -8.31 2.61 -0.24
N TRP A 39 -8.39 2.86 -1.54
CA TRP A 39 -7.73 4.00 -2.16
C TRP A 39 -8.67 5.20 -2.17
N ASP A 40 -8.35 6.23 -1.40
CA ASP A 40 -9.04 7.52 -1.44
C ASP A 40 -8.50 8.33 -2.62
N LYS A 41 -9.34 8.51 -3.64
CA LYS A 41 -8.97 9.22 -4.88
C LYS A 41 -8.86 10.72 -4.69
N GLU A 42 -9.59 11.30 -3.74
CA GLU A 42 -9.60 12.75 -3.49
C GLU A 42 -8.32 13.18 -2.76
N LYS A 43 -7.95 12.42 -1.73
CA LYS A 43 -6.76 12.66 -0.92
C LYS A 43 -5.51 12.00 -1.49
N LYS A 44 -5.67 11.09 -2.47
CA LYS A 44 -4.59 10.28 -3.08
C LYS A 44 -3.77 9.52 -2.04
N ILE A 45 -4.47 8.94 -1.06
CA ILE A 45 -3.87 8.18 0.04
C ILE A 45 -4.51 6.79 0.14
N TRP A 46 -3.74 5.84 0.67
CA TRP A 46 -4.28 4.58 1.15
C TRP A 46 -4.93 4.79 2.52
N ILE A 47 -6.17 4.32 2.67
CA ILE A 47 -6.91 4.23 3.92
C ILE A 47 -6.99 2.76 4.30
N ILE A 48 -6.71 2.45 5.56
CA ILE A 48 -6.71 1.11 6.15
C ILE A 48 -7.81 1.07 7.21
#